data_AF-A0A8T4XCC8-F1
#
_entry.id   AF-A0A8T4XCC8-F1
#
_cell.length_a   1.000
_cell.length_b   1.000
_cell.length_c   1.000
_cell.angle_alpha   90.00
_cell.angle_beta   90.00
_cell.angle_gamma   90.00
#
_symmetry.space_group_name_H-M   'P 1'
#
loop_
_entity.id
_entity.type
_entity.pdbx_description
1 polymer ?
#
loop_
_entity_poly.entity_id
_entity_poly.type
_entity_poly.pdbx_seq_one_letter_code
_entity_poly.pdbx_strand_id
1 'polypeptide(L)'
;VVERPEKPCIYILGGAKADDSLRISKYVLENNIADYVLTAGITGHLFLVAKGYDLGKPNMEFLEKNKLLDLVPGIKELISKYPTRIETPVDVAIEVDGKRREITLAELPTNYPIYDIGAKTIERYTELIMKAKSIVFSGPPGVFEKEEFRKGTRALFEAMASSRAFTLVGGGHSIAAVQSLGLADKMSYISTAGGALIEFLMGKKLPGVVALEEAAKRSAKT
;
A
#
# COMPACT_ATOMS: atom_id res chain seq x y z
N VAL A 1 11.46 -7.23 9.16
CA VAL A 1 10.80 -5.97 8.71
C VAL A 1 10.10 -5.19 9.82
N VAL A 2 9.52 -5.83 10.86
CA VAL A 2 8.75 -5.11 11.90
C VAL A 2 9.59 -4.61 13.07
N GLU A 3 10.63 -5.34 13.49
CA GLU A 3 11.45 -4.93 14.64
C GLU A 3 12.71 -4.14 14.25
N ARG A 4 13.48 -4.63 13.29
CA ARG A 4 14.73 -4.03 12.81
C ARG A 4 14.89 -4.21 11.30
N PRO A 5 14.11 -3.49 10.46
CA PRO A 5 14.29 -3.57 9.02
C PRO A 5 15.62 -2.95 8.59
N GLU A 6 16.18 -3.45 7.49
CA GLU A 6 17.27 -2.73 6.84
C GLU A 6 16.74 -1.45 6.18
N LYS A 7 17.51 -0.38 6.29
CA LYS A 7 17.12 0.96 5.89
C LYS A 7 17.78 1.36 4.56
N PRO A 8 17.06 1.99 3.61
CA PRO A 8 15.69 2.47 3.75
C PRO A 8 14.63 1.34 3.72
N CYS A 9 13.66 1.43 4.62
CA CYS A 9 12.50 0.55 4.69
C CYS A 9 11.26 1.28 4.18
N ILE A 10 10.63 0.74 3.14
CA ILE A 10 9.43 1.33 2.53
C ILE A 10 8.22 0.42 2.70
N TYR A 11 7.07 1.05 2.91
CA TYR A 11 5.76 0.38 2.95
C TYR A 11 4.91 0.88 1.80
N ILE A 12 4.49 0.00 0.91
CA ILE A 12 3.62 0.31 -0.23
C ILE A 12 2.22 -0.18 0.14
N LEU A 13 1.31 0.76 0.38
CA LEU A 13 -0.03 0.51 0.91
C LEU A 13 -1.08 0.93 -0.11
N GLY A 14 -1.68 -0.07 -0.76
CA GLY A 14 -2.71 0.09 -1.77
C GLY A 14 -4.00 -0.64 -1.44
N GLY A 15 -4.75 -0.99 -2.48
CA GLY A 15 -5.99 -1.75 -2.38
C GLY A 15 -7.15 -0.96 -1.73
N ALA A 16 -8.19 -1.71 -1.34
CA ALA A 16 -9.45 -1.16 -0.82
C ALA A 16 -9.53 -1.06 0.71
N LYS A 17 -8.60 -1.70 1.45
CA LYS A 17 -8.58 -1.73 2.92
C LYS A 17 -7.82 -0.53 3.48
N ALA A 18 -8.42 0.65 3.36
CA ALA A 18 -7.78 1.89 3.74
C ALA A 18 -7.66 2.07 5.27
N ASP A 19 -8.55 1.45 6.05
CA ASP A 19 -8.51 1.45 7.51
C ASP A 19 -7.27 0.71 8.04
N ASP A 20 -6.98 -0.46 7.48
CA ASP A 20 -5.75 -1.22 7.77
C ASP A 20 -4.52 -0.41 7.36
N SER A 21 -4.56 0.21 6.18
CA SER A 21 -3.45 1.03 5.67
C SER A 21 -3.14 2.23 6.56
N LEU A 22 -4.17 2.93 7.04
CA LEU A 22 -4.02 4.05 7.97
C LEU A 22 -3.38 3.60 9.29
N ARG A 23 -3.86 2.51 9.87
CA ARG A 23 -3.35 1.95 11.13
C ARG A 23 -1.90 1.47 11.00
N ILE A 24 -1.57 0.75 9.92
CA ILE A 24 -0.19 0.35 9.62
C ILE A 24 0.69 1.57 9.50
N SER A 25 0.29 2.55 8.68
CA SER A 25 1.07 3.78 8.45
C SER A 25 1.39 4.50 9.76
N LYS A 26 0.37 4.67 10.62
CA LYS A 26 0.54 5.27 11.95
C LYS A 26 1.56 4.49 12.79
N TYR A 27 1.40 3.17 12.91
CA TYR A 27 2.28 2.33 13.71
C TYR A 27 3.73 2.36 13.21
N VAL A 28 3.96 2.16 11.91
CA VAL A 28 5.31 2.04 11.37
C VAL A 28 6.07 3.38 11.34
N LEU A 29 5.36 4.49 11.22
CA LEU A 29 5.96 5.82 11.28
C LEU A 29 6.23 6.25 12.73
N GLU A 30 5.30 6.01 13.66
CA GLU A 30 5.47 6.30 15.10
C GLU A 30 6.62 5.52 15.73
N ASN A 31 6.82 4.27 15.32
CA ASN A 31 7.89 3.42 15.83
C ASN A 31 9.18 3.48 14.98
N ASN A 32 9.25 4.44 14.03
CA ASN A 32 10.40 4.63 13.13
C ASN A 32 10.82 3.38 12.32
N ILE A 33 9.87 2.48 12.05
CA ILE A 33 10.08 1.23 11.31
C ILE A 33 10.22 1.55 9.81
N ALA A 34 9.29 2.31 9.23
CA ALA A 34 9.30 2.66 7.81
C ALA A 34 9.87 4.06 7.59
N ASP A 35 10.82 4.24 6.68
CA ASP A 35 11.29 5.58 6.29
C ASP A 35 10.26 6.28 5.41
N TYR A 36 9.62 5.53 4.50
CA TYR A 36 8.57 6.02 3.63
C TYR A 36 7.36 5.09 3.61
N VAL A 37 6.17 5.70 3.55
CA VAL A 37 4.90 5.04 3.21
C VAL A 37 4.45 5.57 1.85
N LEU A 38 4.37 4.69 0.86
CA LEU A 38 3.87 4.99 -0.48
C LEU A 38 2.42 4.54 -0.57
N THR A 39 1.49 5.47 -0.84
CA THR A 39 0.05 5.18 -0.91
C THR A 39 -0.42 5.02 -2.35
N ALA A 40 -1.35 4.10 -2.60
CA ALA A 40 -1.93 3.88 -3.92
C ALA A 40 -3.33 3.25 -3.83
N GLY A 41 -4.00 2.98 -4.96
CA GLY A 41 -5.37 2.46 -4.97
C GLY A 41 -6.35 3.35 -4.21
N ILE A 42 -7.36 2.75 -3.58
CA ILE A 42 -8.35 3.48 -2.78
C ILE A 42 -7.72 4.17 -1.56
N THR A 43 -6.70 3.56 -0.95
CA THR A 43 -5.88 4.21 0.08
C THR A 43 -5.28 5.50 -0.46
N GLY A 44 -4.66 5.47 -1.64
CA GLY A 44 -4.11 6.65 -2.31
C GLY A 44 -5.16 7.72 -2.61
N HIS A 45 -6.37 7.32 -3.01
CA HIS A 45 -7.50 8.23 -3.22
C HIS A 45 -7.84 9.01 -1.95
N LEU A 46 -7.95 8.33 -0.81
CA LEU A 46 -8.25 9.00 0.46
C LEU A 46 -7.12 9.94 0.90
N PHE A 47 -5.86 9.60 0.63
CA PHE A 47 -4.74 10.50 0.91
C PHE A 47 -4.74 11.74 0.00
N LEU A 48 -5.17 11.61 -1.27
CA LEU A 48 -5.40 12.76 -2.14
C LEU A 48 -6.54 13.64 -1.64
N VAL A 49 -7.68 13.05 -1.23
CA VAL A 49 -8.80 13.78 -0.61
C VAL A 49 -8.35 14.48 0.67
N ALA A 50 -7.54 13.82 1.50
CA ALA A 50 -6.96 14.42 2.70
C ALA A 50 -6.03 15.60 2.39
N LYS A 51 -5.33 15.58 1.25
CA LYS A 51 -4.53 16.70 0.73
C LYS A 51 -5.36 17.81 0.07
N GLY A 52 -6.68 17.65 0.00
CA GLY A 52 -7.61 18.67 -0.50
C GLY A 52 -7.99 18.53 -1.98
N TYR A 53 -7.65 17.42 -2.64
CA TYR A 53 -8.07 17.17 -4.01
C TYR A 53 -9.50 16.62 -4.06
N ASP A 54 -10.33 17.18 -4.93
CA ASP A 54 -11.61 16.58 -5.33
C ASP A 54 -11.36 15.57 -6.45
N LEU A 55 -11.68 14.30 -6.23
CA LEU A 55 -11.46 13.24 -7.24
C LEU A 55 -12.59 13.17 -8.28
N GLY A 56 -13.62 13.99 -8.13
CA GLY A 56 -14.80 14.01 -8.97
C GLY A 56 -15.85 12.98 -8.58
N LYS A 57 -17.07 13.23 -9.05
CA LYS A 57 -18.30 12.59 -8.62
C LYS A 57 -18.24 11.05 -8.51
N PRO A 58 -17.86 10.28 -9.56
CA PRO A 58 -17.89 8.82 -9.47
C PRO A 58 -16.94 8.26 -8.40
N ASN A 59 -15.80 8.93 -8.17
CA ASN A 59 -14.82 8.51 -7.17
C ASN A 59 -15.27 8.90 -5.77
N MET A 60 -15.81 10.12 -5.59
CA MET A 60 -16.30 10.59 -4.29
C MET A 60 -17.52 9.79 -3.82
N GLU A 61 -18.48 9.51 -4.70
CA GLU A 61 -19.65 8.66 -4.39
C GLU A 61 -19.23 7.23 -4.00
N PHE A 62 -18.20 6.67 -4.66
CA PHE A 62 -17.65 5.37 -4.28
C PHE A 62 -17.06 5.40 -2.87
N LEU A 63 -16.28 6.43 -2.53
CA LEU A 63 -15.68 6.56 -1.20
C LEU A 63 -16.73 6.75 -0.10
N GLU A 64 -17.76 7.55 -0.37
CA GLU A 64 -18.87 7.81 0.55
C GLU A 64 -19.72 6.55 0.77
N LYS A 65 -20.13 5.86 -0.30
CA LYS A 65 -20.92 4.62 -0.22
C LYS A 65 -20.24 3.53 0.60
N ASN A 66 -18.91 3.48 0.56
CA ASN A 66 -18.10 2.53 1.33
C ASN A 66 -17.68 3.07 2.72
N LYS A 67 -18.19 4.23 3.14
CA LYS A 67 -17.88 4.89 4.44
C LYS A 67 -16.39 5.12 4.66
N LEU A 68 -15.65 5.39 3.59
CA LEU A 68 -14.20 5.57 3.64
C LEU A 68 -13.79 7.01 3.95
N LEU A 69 -14.69 7.97 3.71
CA LEU A 69 -14.45 9.39 3.99
C LEU A 69 -14.27 9.67 5.49
N ASP A 70 -14.82 8.81 6.36
CA ASP A 70 -14.64 8.89 7.82
C ASP A 70 -13.16 8.75 8.25
N LEU A 71 -12.31 8.19 7.39
CA LEU A 71 -10.87 8.04 7.64
C LEU A 71 -10.06 9.31 7.33
N VAL A 72 -10.62 10.25 6.56
CA VAL A 72 -9.92 11.45 6.08
C VAL A 72 -9.35 12.30 7.22
N PRO A 73 -10.05 12.56 8.35
CA PRO A 73 -9.48 13.32 9.46
C PRO A 73 -8.20 12.68 10.03
N GLY A 74 -8.19 11.35 10.22
CA GLY A 74 -7.02 10.63 10.73
C GLY A 74 -5.86 10.61 9.72
N ILE A 75 -6.16 10.56 8.43
CA ILE A 75 -5.15 10.67 7.36
C ILE A 75 -4.54 12.08 7.34
N LYS A 76 -5.35 13.13 7.51
CA LYS A 76 -4.86 14.52 7.61
C LYS A 76 -3.90 14.71 8.78
N GLU A 77 -4.25 14.18 9.95
CA GLU A 77 -3.38 14.19 11.13
C GLU A 77 -2.05 13.48 10.83
N LEU A 78 -2.11 12.31 10.22
CA LEU A 78 -0.93 11.52 9.89
C LEU A 78 0.00 12.25 8.89
N ILE A 79 -0.55 12.85 7.83
CA ILE A 79 0.20 13.64 6.85
C ILE A 79 0.85 14.86 7.52
N SER A 80 0.11 15.56 8.39
CA SER A 80 0.64 16.72 9.12
C SER A 80 1.80 16.34 10.04
N LYS A 81 1.72 15.17 10.69
CA LYS A 81 2.76 14.65 11.58
C LYS A 81 4.00 14.15 10.84
N TYR A 82 3.84 13.63 9.61
CA TYR A 82 4.91 13.01 8.82
C TYR A 82 4.96 13.48 7.35
N PRO A 83 5.08 14.78 7.08
CA PRO A 83 4.86 15.36 5.75
C PRO A 83 5.89 14.90 4.70
N THR A 84 7.10 14.53 5.13
CA THR A 84 8.20 14.11 4.24
C THR A 84 8.35 12.59 4.13
N ARG A 85 7.55 11.82 4.87
CA ARG A 85 7.64 10.35 4.92
C ARG A 85 6.44 9.66 4.27
N ILE A 86 5.47 10.43 3.78
CA ILE A 86 4.26 9.91 3.15
C ILE A 86 4.20 10.40 1.72
N GLU A 87 4.29 9.44 0.81
CA GLU A 87 4.18 9.67 -0.62
C GLU A 87 2.76 9.32 -1.09
N THR A 88 2.23 10.18 -1.94
CA THR A 88 0.91 10.02 -2.56
C THR A 88 1.06 10.09 -4.07
N PRO A 89 0.10 9.55 -4.83
CA PRO A 89 0.11 9.70 -6.28
C PRO A 89 0.22 11.17 -6.70
N VAL A 90 0.95 11.42 -7.78
CA VAL A 90 1.10 12.75 -8.41
C VAL A 90 0.38 12.85 -9.77
N ASP A 91 -0.13 11.71 -10.23
CA ASP A 91 -0.96 11.50 -11.40
C ASP A 91 -1.72 10.18 -11.24
N VAL A 92 -2.83 10.05 -11.95
CA VAL A 92 -3.73 8.91 -11.86
C VAL A 92 -4.17 8.46 -13.25
N ALA A 93 -4.63 7.22 -13.38
CA ALA A 93 -5.17 6.67 -14.60
C ALA A 93 -6.68 6.42 -14.46
N ILE A 94 -7.44 7.06 -15.34
CA ILE A 94 -8.90 6.99 -15.42
C ILE A 94 -9.34 6.07 -16.57
N GLU A 95 -10.56 5.55 -16.48
CA GLU A 95 -11.21 4.86 -17.58
C GLU A 95 -12.14 5.79 -18.35
N VAL A 96 -11.81 6.02 -19.62
CA VAL A 96 -12.66 6.75 -20.57
C VAL A 96 -13.09 5.78 -21.64
N ASP A 97 -14.38 5.41 -21.65
CA ASP A 97 -14.98 4.49 -22.62
C ASP A 97 -14.19 3.17 -22.75
N GLY A 98 -13.85 2.55 -21.62
CA GLY A 98 -13.07 1.31 -21.57
C GLY A 98 -11.56 1.45 -21.81
N LYS A 99 -11.05 2.66 -22.09
CA LYS A 99 -9.62 2.90 -22.35
C LYS A 99 -8.94 3.60 -21.19
N ARG A 100 -7.67 3.25 -20.95
CA ARG A 100 -6.81 3.97 -20.00
C ARG A 100 -6.48 5.36 -20.53
N ARG A 101 -6.74 6.39 -19.73
CA ARG A 101 -6.19 7.74 -19.92
C ARG A 101 -5.52 8.20 -18.64
N GLU A 102 -4.29 8.68 -18.72
CA GLU A 102 -3.58 9.24 -17.58
C GLU A 102 -3.87 10.75 -17.47
N ILE A 103 -4.10 11.23 -16.25
CA ILE A 103 -4.35 12.64 -15.94
C ILE A 103 -3.50 13.05 -14.73
N THR A 104 -3.07 14.30 -14.73
CA THR A 104 -2.39 14.92 -13.58
C THR A 104 -3.39 15.35 -12.52
N LEU A 105 -2.93 15.61 -11.29
CA LEU A 105 -3.81 16.13 -10.24
C LEU A 105 -4.42 17.51 -10.56
N ALA A 106 -3.81 18.27 -11.47
CA ALA A 106 -4.33 19.57 -11.92
C ALA A 106 -5.57 19.44 -12.84
N GLU A 107 -5.83 18.24 -13.37
CA GLU A 107 -6.98 17.94 -14.23
C GLU A 107 -8.17 17.36 -13.44
N LEU A 108 -8.03 17.25 -12.11
CA LEU A 108 -9.11 16.89 -11.21
C LEU A 108 -10.02 18.11 -10.94
N PRO A 109 -11.34 17.92 -10.73
CA PRO A 109 -12.05 16.64 -10.66
C PRO A 109 -12.32 16.00 -12.03
N THR A 110 -12.46 14.67 -12.05
CA THR A 110 -12.80 13.90 -13.27
C THR A 110 -14.22 13.33 -13.20
N ASN A 111 -14.89 13.23 -14.36
CA ASN A 111 -16.17 12.54 -14.49
C ASN A 111 -16.03 11.02 -14.69
N TYR A 112 -14.80 10.51 -14.63
CA TYR A 112 -14.46 9.11 -14.90
C TYR A 112 -13.90 8.42 -13.66
N PRO A 113 -14.09 7.10 -13.51
CA PRO A 113 -13.51 6.37 -12.40
C PRO A 113 -11.98 6.29 -12.54
N ILE A 114 -11.29 6.48 -11.42
CA ILE A 114 -9.83 6.27 -11.30
C ILE A 114 -9.59 4.80 -10.95
N TYR A 115 -8.79 4.11 -11.76
CA TYR A 115 -8.53 2.68 -11.58
C TYR A 115 -7.08 2.31 -11.38
N ASP A 116 -6.12 3.21 -11.58
CA ASP A 116 -4.70 2.92 -11.35
C ASP A 116 -3.91 4.22 -11.12
N ILE A 117 -2.66 4.10 -10.69
CA ILE A 117 -1.71 5.22 -10.63
C ILE A 117 -1.21 5.58 -12.04
N GLY A 118 -0.84 6.85 -12.25
CA GLY A 118 -0.28 7.32 -13.51
C GLY A 118 1.23 7.04 -13.66
N ALA A 119 1.79 7.27 -14.84
CA ALA A 119 3.18 6.98 -15.15
C ALA A 119 4.20 7.74 -14.28
N LYS A 120 3.92 9.00 -13.90
CA LYS A 120 4.83 9.79 -13.06
C LYS A 120 4.90 9.23 -11.63
N THR A 121 3.77 8.75 -11.12
CA THR A 121 3.70 8.07 -9.82
C THR A 121 4.46 6.74 -9.88
N ILE A 122 4.29 5.97 -10.97
CA ILE A 122 5.03 4.72 -11.19
C ILE A 122 6.53 4.96 -11.19
N GLU A 123 7.00 5.96 -11.94
CA GLU A 123 8.42 6.33 -12.02
C GLU A 123 8.98 6.69 -10.64
N ARG A 124 8.31 7.61 -9.93
CA ARG A 124 8.71 8.03 -8.58
C ARG A 124 8.76 6.86 -7.59
N TYR A 125 7.75 6.00 -7.60
CA TYR A 125 7.71 4.85 -6.68
C TYR A 125 8.76 3.81 -7.03
N THR A 126 9.03 3.60 -8.31
CA THR A 126 10.10 2.71 -8.79
C THR A 126 11.46 3.18 -8.30
N GLU A 127 11.76 4.49 -8.36
CA GLU A 127 13.02 5.01 -7.83
C GLU A 127 13.20 4.76 -6.33
N LEU A 128 12.13 4.92 -5.55
CA LEU A 128 12.16 4.67 -4.10
C LEU A 128 12.33 3.18 -3.80
N ILE A 129 11.68 2.31 -4.57
CA ILE A 129 11.82 0.85 -4.49
C ILE A 129 13.25 0.40 -4.77
N MET A 130 13.89 0.97 -5.80
CA MET A 130 15.26 0.60 -6.17
C MET A 130 16.31 1.06 -5.14
N LYS A 131 16.01 2.08 -4.34
CA LYS A 131 16.88 2.57 -3.26
C LYS A 131 16.64 1.89 -1.91
N ALA A 132 15.52 1.17 -1.76
CA ALA A 132 15.16 0.52 -0.51
C ALA A 132 16.02 -0.73 -0.22
N LYS A 133 16.13 -1.09 1.06
CA LYS A 133 16.69 -2.37 1.54
C LYS A 133 15.64 -3.30 2.14
N SER A 134 14.49 -2.77 2.53
CA SER A 134 13.33 -3.55 2.98
C SER A 134 12.06 -2.97 2.40
N ILE A 135 11.20 -3.81 1.85
CA ILE A 135 9.95 -3.41 1.20
C ILE A 135 8.83 -4.28 1.76
N VAL A 136 7.76 -3.63 2.22
CA VAL A 136 6.49 -4.29 2.54
C VAL A 136 5.43 -3.81 1.55
N PHE A 137 4.80 -4.73 0.83
CA PHE A 137 3.74 -4.43 -0.12
C PHE A 137 2.42 -5.02 0.36
N SER A 138 1.41 -4.17 0.51
CA SER A 138 0.06 -4.56 0.89
C SER A 138 -0.98 -3.77 0.10
N GLY A 139 -1.60 -4.44 -0.86
CA GLY A 139 -2.68 -3.93 -1.70
C GLY A 139 -2.17 -3.38 -3.03
N PRO A 140 -2.77 -3.77 -4.17
CA PRO A 140 -2.35 -3.28 -5.48
C PRO A 140 -2.63 -1.77 -5.65
N PRO A 141 -1.83 -1.05 -6.44
CA PRO A 141 -2.05 0.37 -6.71
C PRO A 141 -3.25 0.68 -7.61
N GLY A 142 -3.84 -0.34 -8.25
CA GLY A 142 -4.98 -0.20 -9.15
C GLY A 142 -5.80 -1.49 -9.29
N VAL A 143 -6.79 -1.46 -10.18
CA VAL A 143 -7.67 -2.58 -10.55
C VAL A 143 -6.93 -3.51 -11.51
N PHE A 144 -6.01 -4.30 -10.94
CA PHE A 144 -5.08 -5.16 -11.69
C PHE A 144 -5.77 -6.25 -12.53
N GLU A 145 -7.03 -6.55 -12.23
CA GLU A 145 -7.88 -7.47 -12.96
C GLU A 145 -8.21 -6.96 -14.37
N LYS A 146 -8.26 -5.63 -14.56
CA LYS A 146 -8.39 -5.02 -15.88
C LYS A 146 -7.01 -4.86 -16.52
N GLU A 147 -6.82 -5.42 -17.71
CA GLU A 147 -5.53 -5.42 -18.41
C GLU A 147 -4.93 -4.01 -18.57
N GLU A 148 -5.74 -3.05 -19.03
CA GLU A 148 -5.41 -1.63 -19.18
C GLU A 148 -5.00 -0.95 -17.86
N PHE A 149 -5.44 -1.47 -16.71
CA PHE A 149 -5.19 -0.90 -15.38
C PHE A 149 -4.25 -1.76 -14.53
N ARG A 150 -3.62 -2.77 -15.12
CA ARG A 150 -2.56 -3.57 -14.48
C ARG A 150 -1.20 -2.87 -14.50
N LYS A 151 -1.03 -1.81 -15.31
CA LYS A 151 0.26 -1.14 -15.57
C LYS A 151 0.99 -0.74 -14.29
N GLY A 152 0.35 -0.02 -13.37
CA GLY A 152 0.96 0.39 -12.11
C GLY A 152 1.33 -0.80 -11.22
N THR A 153 0.42 -1.76 -11.09
CA THR A 153 0.65 -2.97 -10.28
C THR A 153 1.84 -3.77 -10.80
N ARG A 154 1.89 -4.00 -12.12
CA ARG A 154 2.99 -4.69 -12.79
C ARG A 154 4.31 -3.97 -12.57
N ALA A 155 4.37 -2.67 -12.83
CA ALA A 155 5.60 -1.90 -12.73
C ALA A 155 6.18 -1.91 -11.30
N LEU A 156 5.34 -1.77 -10.27
CA LEU A 156 5.83 -1.82 -8.88
C LEU A 156 6.35 -3.22 -8.52
N PHE A 157 5.69 -4.30 -8.94
CA PHE A 157 6.20 -5.66 -8.70
C PHE A 157 7.47 -5.96 -9.49
N GLU A 158 7.59 -5.49 -10.74
CA GLU A 158 8.81 -5.63 -11.54
C GLU A 158 9.98 -4.87 -10.92
N ALA A 159 9.74 -3.67 -10.37
CA ALA A 159 10.72 -2.90 -9.61
C ALA A 159 11.15 -3.65 -8.34
N MET A 160 10.20 -4.21 -7.58
CA MET A 160 10.50 -5.02 -6.40
C MET A 160 11.31 -6.27 -6.76
N ALA A 161 10.94 -6.97 -7.83
CA ALA A 161 11.63 -8.16 -8.33
C ALA A 161 13.07 -7.86 -8.82
N SER A 162 13.33 -6.63 -9.24
CA SER A 162 14.65 -6.17 -9.70
C SER A 162 15.48 -5.53 -8.59
N SER A 163 14.87 -5.24 -7.43
CA SER A 163 15.54 -4.68 -6.27
C SER A 163 16.35 -5.74 -5.52
N ARG A 164 17.39 -5.31 -4.82
CA ARG A 164 18.16 -6.17 -3.89
C ARG A 164 17.58 -6.17 -2.47
N ALA A 165 16.48 -5.45 -2.26
CA ALA A 165 15.81 -5.37 -0.98
C ALA A 165 15.19 -6.71 -0.57
N PHE A 166 15.06 -6.92 0.75
CA PHE A 166 14.11 -7.90 1.25
C PHE A 166 12.68 -7.44 0.91
N THR A 167 11.91 -8.26 0.20
CA THR A 167 10.53 -7.95 -0.20
C THR A 167 9.53 -8.85 0.49
N LEU A 168 8.58 -8.25 1.21
CA LEU A 168 7.43 -8.93 1.81
C LEU A 168 6.16 -8.53 1.09
N VAL A 169 5.45 -9.50 0.54
CA VAL A 169 4.12 -9.31 -0.07
C VAL A 169 3.05 -9.87 0.87
N GLY A 170 2.09 -9.02 1.22
CA GLY A 170 1.01 -9.34 2.14
C GLY A 170 -0.37 -8.97 1.59
N GLY A 171 -1.39 -9.70 2.03
CA GLY A 171 -2.78 -9.47 1.67
C GLY A 171 -3.21 -10.22 0.40
N GLY A 172 -4.41 -10.80 0.43
CA GLY A 172 -4.90 -11.70 -0.62
C GLY A 172 -4.84 -11.11 -2.04
N HIS A 173 -5.25 -9.85 -2.22
CA HIS A 173 -5.19 -9.19 -3.53
C HIS A 173 -3.75 -8.99 -4.03
N SER A 174 -2.80 -8.69 -3.15
CA SER A 174 -1.39 -8.54 -3.53
C SER A 174 -0.80 -9.88 -3.98
N ILE A 175 -1.15 -10.96 -3.28
CA ILE A 175 -0.71 -12.33 -3.59
C ILE A 175 -1.28 -12.75 -4.94
N ALA A 176 -2.58 -12.55 -5.16
CA ALA A 176 -3.22 -12.84 -6.44
C ALA A 176 -2.59 -12.02 -7.58
N ALA A 177 -2.32 -10.74 -7.35
CA ALA A 177 -1.69 -9.87 -8.35
C ALA A 177 -0.28 -10.34 -8.73
N VAL A 178 0.61 -10.58 -7.74
CA VAL A 178 2.00 -11.00 -8.02
C VAL A 178 2.06 -12.38 -8.66
N GLN A 179 1.15 -13.30 -8.30
CA GLN A 179 1.02 -14.61 -8.93
C GLN A 179 0.54 -14.49 -10.38
N SER A 180 -0.49 -13.68 -10.64
CA SER A 180 -1.00 -13.45 -12.00
C SER A 180 0.04 -12.84 -12.96
N LEU A 181 1.06 -12.19 -12.40
CA LEU A 181 2.17 -11.59 -13.13
C LEU A 181 3.37 -12.53 -13.30
N GLY A 182 3.35 -13.72 -12.69
CA GLY A 182 4.48 -14.65 -12.73
C GLY A 182 5.72 -14.14 -12.00
N LEU A 183 5.55 -13.27 -11.01
CA LEU A 183 6.64 -12.63 -10.26
C LEU A 183 6.79 -13.16 -8.83
N ALA A 184 5.95 -14.11 -8.43
CA ALA A 184 5.92 -14.64 -7.05
C ALA A 184 7.28 -15.18 -6.59
N ASP A 185 7.97 -15.95 -7.43
CA ASP A 185 9.27 -16.55 -7.12
C ASP A 185 10.41 -15.54 -7.00
N LYS A 186 10.17 -14.28 -7.39
CA LYS A 186 11.13 -13.18 -7.27
C LYS A 186 10.95 -12.36 -5.99
N MET A 187 9.92 -12.65 -5.19
CA MET A 187 9.69 -12.00 -3.90
C MET A 187 10.40 -12.76 -2.79
N SER A 188 11.00 -12.07 -1.82
CA SER A 188 11.71 -12.72 -0.71
C SER A 188 10.77 -13.50 0.21
N TYR A 189 9.57 -12.98 0.44
CA TYR A 189 8.56 -13.63 1.26
C TYR A 189 7.14 -13.24 0.83
N ILE A 190 6.29 -14.25 0.62
CA ILE A 190 4.85 -14.07 0.38
C ILE A 190 4.08 -14.62 1.57
N SER A 191 3.40 -13.75 2.28
CA SER A 191 2.63 -14.13 3.46
C SER A 191 1.21 -14.50 3.06
N THR A 192 0.83 -15.76 3.25
CA THR A 192 -0.56 -16.23 3.12
C THR A 192 -1.43 -15.89 4.32
N ALA A 193 -0.82 -15.40 5.41
CA ALA A 193 -1.47 -15.02 6.64
C ALA A 193 -2.18 -13.68 6.48
N GLY A 194 -3.31 -13.65 5.75
CA GLY A 194 -4.03 -12.43 5.35
C GLY A 194 -4.18 -11.39 6.47
N GLY A 195 -5.19 -11.54 7.32
CA GLY A 195 -5.43 -10.59 8.43
C GLY A 195 -4.36 -10.67 9.53
N ALA A 196 -3.82 -11.86 9.81
CA ALA A 196 -2.83 -12.04 10.87
C ALA A 196 -1.51 -11.30 10.60
N LEU A 197 -1.06 -11.25 9.33
CA LEU A 197 0.09 -10.41 8.96
C LEU A 197 -0.22 -8.93 9.21
N ILE A 198 -1.42 -8.47 8.86
CA ILE A 198 -1.83 -7.08 9.04
C ILE A 198 -1.81 -6.72 10.53
N GLU A 199 -2.35 -7.59 11.39
CA GLU A 199 -2.28 -7.42 12.85
C GLU A 199 -0.84 -7.39 13.37
N PHE A 200 0.00 -8.30 12.86
CA PHE A 200 1.42 -8.33 13.21
C PHE A 200 2.18 -7.08 12.77
N LEU A 201 1.91 -6.55 11.58
CA LEU A 201 2.47 -5.29 11.06
C LEU A 201 2.02 -4.07 11.87
N MET A 202 0.90 -4.16 12.60
CA MET A 202 0.43 -3.16 13.58
C MET A 202 1.02 -3.37 14.98
N GLY A 203 1.95 -4.30 15.16
CA GLY A 203 2.55 -4.61 16.46
C GLY A 203 1.64 -5.37 17.41
N LYS A 204 0.51 -5.90 16.95
CA LYS A 204 -0.36 -6.71 17.80
C LYS A 204 0.31 -8.04 18.09
N LYS A 205 0.20 -8.48 19.34
CA LYS A 205 0.58 -9.83 19.72
C LYS A 205 -0.44 -10.82 19.19
N LEU A 206 0.01 -11.76 18.37
CA LEU A 206 -0.85 -12.81 17.82
C LEU A 206 -1.11 -13.86 18.92
N PRO A 207 -2.37 -14.17 19.29
CA PRO A 207 -2.67 -15.08 20.40
C PRO A 207 -1.99 -16.44 20.29
N GLY A 208 -1.90 -17.01 19.08
CA GLY A 208 -1.21 -18.27 18.84
C GLY A 208 0.30 -18.21 19.07
N VAL A 209 0.94 -17.09 18.70
CA VAL A 209 2.38 -16.88 18.95
C VAL A 209 2.64 -16.71 20.43
N VAL A 210 1.81 -15.92 21.13
CA VAL A 210 1.89 -15.75 22.59
C VAL A 210 1.78 -17.09 23.31
N ALA A 211 0.80 -17.91 22.93
CA ALA A 211 0.63 -19.23 23.55
C ALA A 211 1.86 -20.14 23.37
N LEU A 212 2.51 -20.10 22.20
CA LEU A 212 3.75 -20.84 21.94
C LEU A 212 4.95 -20.29 22.72
N GLU A 213 5.10 -18.97 22.81
CA GLU A 213 6.14 -18.34 23.63
C GLU A 213 6.00 -18.70 25.11
N GLU A 214 4.77 -18.70 25.63
CA GLU A 214 4.48 -19.10 27.00
C GLU A 214 4.77 -20.60 27.24
N ALA A 215 4.40 -21.45 26.27
CA ALA A 215 4.73 -22.88 26.34
C ALA A 215 6.24 -23.12 26.38
N ALA A 216 7.01 -22.46 25.51
CA ALA A 216 8.47 -22.57 25.49
C ALA A 216 9.11 -22.12 26.82
N LYS A 217 8.62 -21.02 27.41
CA LYS A 217 9.08 -20.53 28.72
C LYS A 217 8.80 -21.50 29.86
N ARG A 218 7.70 -22.27 29.81
CA ARG A 218 7.40 -23.31 30.79
C ARG A 218 8.36 -24.50 30.63
N SER A 219 8.56 -24.97 29.40
CA SER A 219 9.46 -26.08 29.12
C SER A 219 10.92 -25.78 29.48
N ALA A 220 11.39 -24.54 29.32
CA ALA A 220 12.75 -24.14 29.69
C ALA A 220 13.00 -24.01 31.20
N LYS A 221 11.94 -24.03 32.03
CA LYS A 221 12.02 -24.00 33.50
C LYS A 221 11.93 -25.38 34.15
N THR A 222 11.73 -26.43 33.35
CA THR A 222 11.63 -27.83 33.78
C THR A 222 12.93 -28.54 33.42
#